data_AF-A0A646KLL2-F1
#
_entry.id   AF-A0A646KLL2-F1
#
_cell.length_a   1.000
_cell.length_b   1.000
_cell.length_c   1.000
_cell.angle_alpha   90.00
_cell.angle_beta   90.00
_cell.angle_gamma   90.00
#
_symmetry.space_group_name_H-M   'P 1'
#
loop_
_entity.id
_entity.type
_entity.pdbx_description
1 polymer ?
#
loop_
_entity_poly.entity_id
_entity_poly.type
_entity_poly.pdbx_seq_one_letter_code
_entity_poly.pdbx_strand_id
1 'polypeptide(L)' 'MTSYRQPGVVLTDRYFTVPLDHTDPGGEQLELYGREVVAASRAADELPWLVYLEGGPGHGARRFTG' A
#
# COMPACT_ATOMS: atom_id res chain seq x y z
N MET A 1 0.78 -7.96 -8.85
CA MET A 1 1.53 -6.89 -8.16
C MET A 1 2.13 -5.98 -9.21
N THR A 2 1.64 -4.75 -9.30
CA THR A 2 2.11 -3.78 -10.29
C THR A 2 3.20 -2.94 -9.65
N SER A 3 4.39 -2.90 -10.27
CA SER A 3 5.52 -2.10 -9.81
C SER A 3 6.03 -1.22 -10.94
N TYR A 4 6.35 0.04 -10.64
CA TYR A 4 6.91 0.98 -11.61
C TYR A 4 7.96 1.89 -10.97
N ARG A 5 8.87 2.41 -11.80
CA ARG A 5 9.98 3.26 -11.37
C ARG A 5 9.72 4.72 -11.69
N GLN A 6 10.00 5.58 -10.72
CA GLN A 6 10.13 7.02 -10.90
C GLN A 6 11.57 7.43 -10.49
N PRO A 7 12.08 8.59 -10.90
CA PRO A 7 13.39 9.05 -10.45
C PRO A 7 13.50 9.02 -8.92
N GLY A 8 14.43 8.22 -8.40
CA GLY A 8 14.69 8.09 -6.97
C GLY A 8 13.87 7.03 -6.22
N VAL A 9 12.75 6.52 -6.76
CA VAL A 9 11.88 5.56 -6.05
C VAL A 9 11.33 4.44 -6.93
N VAL A 10 11.06 3.28 -6.32
CA VAL A 10 10.23 2.20 -6.86
C VAL A 10 8.90 2.23 -6.12
N LEU A 11 7.81 2.24 -6.88
CA LEU A 11 6.45 2.23 -6.37
C LEU A 11 5.82 0.87 -6.65
N THR A 12 5.27 0.24 -5.61
CA THR A 12 4.60 -1.06 -5.71
C THR A 12 3.18 -0.96 -5.15
N ASP A 13 2.20 -1.32 -5.96
CA ASP A 13 0.82 -1.44 -5.51
C ASP A 13 0.63 -2.75 -4.73
N ARG A 14 0.11 -2.63 -3.51
CA ARG A 14 -0.15 -3.71 -2.56
C ARG A 14 -1.66 -3.77 -2.29
N TYR A 15 -2.18 -4.99 -2.27
CA TYR A 15 -3.59 -5.27 -1.99
C TYR A 15 -3.68 -6.27 -0.87
N PHE A 16 -4.58 -6.05 0.08
CA PHE A 16 -4.82 -6.91 1.23
C PHE A 16 -6.30 -7.23 1.30
N THR A 17 -6.62 -8.51 1.34
CA THR A 17 -7.99 -8.95 1.61
C THR A 17 -8.15 -9.11 3.13
N VAL A 18 -9.13 -8.41 3.69
CA VAL A 18 -9.44 -8.42 5.13
C VAL A 18 -10.94 -8.61 5.33
N PRO A 19 -11.38 -9.23 6.43
CA PRO A 19 -12.80 -9.39 6.68
C PRO A 19 -13.45 -8.03 6.93
N LEU A 20 -14.67 -7.86 6.41
CA LEU A 20 -15.52 -6.72 6.73
C LEU A 20 -15.84 -6.69 8.23
N ASP A 21 -16.18 -7.85 8.79
CA ASP A 21 -16.36 -8.06 10.22
C ASP A 21 -15.24 -8.93 10.78
N HIS A 22 -14.36 -8.32 11.58
CA HIS A 22 -13.23 -9.03 12.18
C HIS A 22 -13.64 -10.12 13.20
N THR A 23 -14.90 -10.14 13.66
CA THR A 23 -15.44 -11.19 14.52
C THR A 23 -15.98 -12.39 13.73
N ASP A 24 -16.22 -12.23 12.43
CA ASP A 24 -16.55 -13.29 11.48
C ASP A 24 -15.56 -13.30 10.29
N PRO A 25 -14.35 -13.87 10.46
CA PRO A 25 -13.33 -13.90 9.41
C PRO A 25 -13.73 -14.66 8.14
N GLY A 26 -14.79 -15.49 8.20
CA GLY A 26 -15.32 -16.24 7.06
C GLY A 26 -16.42 -15.50 6.29
N GLY A 27 -16.86 -14.33 6.78
CA GLY A 27 -17.89 -13.51 6.19
C GLY A 27 -17.42 -12.71 4.97
N GLU A 28 -18.10 -11.60 4.72
CA GLU A 28 -17.78 -10.68 3.62
C GLU A 28 -16.34 -10.14 3.77
N GLN A 29 -15.66 -9.98 2.64
CA GLN A 29 -14.27 -9.52 2.57
C GLN A 29 -14.20 -8.16 1.88
N LEU A 30 -13.27 -7.32 2.33
CA LEU A 30 -12.92 -6.04 1.72
C LEU A 30 -11.49 -6.11 1.17
N GLU A 31 -11.21 -5.34 0.13
CA GLU A 31 -9.86 -5.15 -0.39
C GLU A 31 -9.31 -3.79 0.02
N LEU A 32 -8.22 -3.81 0.78
CA LEU A 32 -7.43 -2.63 1.11
C LEU A 32 -6.33 -2.44 0.08
N TYR A 33 -6.23 -1.24 -0.45
CA TYR A 33 -5.13 -0.82 -1.30
C TYR A 33 -4.11 0.00 -0.52
N GLY A 34 -2.82 -0.29 -0.72
CA GLY A 34 -1.69 0.53 -0.28
C GLY A 34 -0.64 0.67 -1.37
N ARG A 35 0.10 1.78 -1.36
CA ARG A 35 1.27 1.96 -2.23
C ARG A 35 2.53 1.95 -1.39
N GLU A 36 3.38 0.98 -1.65
CA GLU A 36 4.73 0.94 -1.10
C GLU A 36 5.65 1.86 -1.91
N VAL A 37 6.53 2.56 -1.22
CA VAL A 37 7.53 3.47 -1.78
C VAL A 37 8.89 3.07 -1.22
N VAL A 38 9.82 2.66 -2.08
CA VAL A 38 11.19 2.33 -1.68
C VAL A 38 12.17 3.18 -2.47
N ALA A 39 13.24 3.65 -1.83
CA ALA A 39 14.32 4.31 -2.54
C ALA A 39 14.90 3.39 -3.63
N ALA A 40 15.11 3.90 -4.83
CA ALA A 40 15.51 3.09 -5.98
C ALA A 40 16.82 2.30 -5.78
N SER A 41 17.73 2.82 -4.94
CA SER A 41 19.00 2.20 -4.55
C SER A 41 18.87 1.09 -3.51
N ARG A 42 17.69 0.96 -2.89
CA ARG A 42 17.37 0.01 -1.82
C ARG A 42 16.28 -0.99 -2.22
N ALA A 43 15.89 -1.01 -3.49
CA ALA A 43 14.73 -1.76 -3.98
C ALA A 43 14.88 -3.30 -3.86
N ALA A 44 16.09 -3.81 -3.64
CA ALA A 44 16.35 -5.23 -3.41
C ALA A 44 16.56 -5.58 -1.93
N ASP A 45 16.55 -4.58 -1.04
CA ASP A 45 16.78 -4.77 0.39
C ASP A 45 15.47 -5.24 1.07
N GLU A 46 15.58 -6.13 2.05
CA GLU A 46 14.47 -6.47 2.95
C GLU A 46 14.35 -5.41 4.05
N LEU A 47 13.39 -4.48 3.88
CA LEU A 47 13.18 -3.36 4.79
C LEU A 47 11.90 -3.53 5.61
N PRO A 48 11.88 -3.12 6.90
CA PRO A 48 10.65 -3.07 7.68
C PRO A 48 9.71 -2.00 7.12
N TRP A 49 8.42 -2.19 7.35
CA TRP A 49 7.40 -1.28 6.84
C TRP A 49 7.20 -0.08 7.77
N LEU A 50 7.14 1.11 7.17
CA LEU A 50 6.63 2.32 7.83
C LEU A 50 5.27 2.65 7.23
N VAL A 51 4.23 2.69 8.05
CA VAL A 51 2.87 3.02 7.62
C VAL A 51 2.67 4.54 7.70
N TYR A 52 2.37 5.15 6.56
CA TYR A 52 1.98 6.55 6.46
C TYR A 52 0.49 6.66 6.12
N LEU A 53 -0.24 7.45 6.90
CA LEU A 53 -1.63 7.79 6.69
C LEU A 53 -1.73 9.30 6.58
N GLU A 54 -2.15 9.83 5.43
CA GLU A 54 -2.29 11.29 5.22
C GLU A 54 -3.31 11.93 6.19
N GLY A 55 -4.24 11.12 6.71
CA GLY A 55 -5.27 11.55 7.63
C GLY A 55 -6.57 11.92 6.93
N GLY A 56 -7.55 12.38 7.73
CA GLY A 56 -8.92 12.63 7.29
C GLY A 56 -9.70 11.33 7.02
N PRO A 57 -10.90 11.15 7.57
CA PRO A 57 -11.76 10.05 7.13
C PRO A 57 -12.27 10.33 5.71
N GLY A 58 -12.48 9.27 4.93
CA GLY A 58 -13.17 9.32 3.64
C GLY A 58 -12.35 9.75 2.42
N HIS A 59 -11.04 9.97 2.55
CA HIS A 59 -10.18 10.37 1.43
C HIS A 59 -9.01 9.39 1.25
N GLY A 60 -8.69 9.07 0.01
CA GLY A 60 -7.47 8.33 -0.30
C GLY A 60 -6.25 9.24 -0.12
N ALA A 61 -5.17 8.68 0.44
CA ALA A 61 -3.87 9.37 0.42
C ALA A 61 -3.51 9.76 -1.03
N ARG A 62 -2.90 10.93 -1.22
CA ARG A 62 -2.47 11.44 -2.52
C ARG A 62 -1.54 10.44 -3.18
N ARG A 63 -1.89 10.04 -4.41
CA ARG A 63 -1.13 9.10 -5.22
C ARG A 63 -0.65 9.83 -6.46
N PHE A 64 0.62 10.25 -6.45
CA PHE A 64 1.22 10.80 -7.65
C PHE A 64 1.34 9.70 -8.70
N THR A 65 0.52 9.80 -9.74
CA THR A 65 0.67 9.07 -11.00
C THR A 65 1.43 10.01 -11.94
N GLY A 66 2.73 9.78 -12.05
CA GLY A 66 3.57 10.41 -13.08
C GLY A 66 3.57 9.56 -14.33
#